data_AF-A0AAP9IR17-F1
#
_entry.id   AF-A0AAP9IR17-F1
#
_cell.length_a   1.000
_cell.length_b   1.000
_cell.length_c   1.000
_cell.angle_alpha   90.00
_cell.angle_beta   90.00
_cell.angle_gamma   90.00
#
_symmetry.space_group_name_H-M   'P 1'
#
loop_
_entity.id
_entity.type
_entity.pdbx_description
1 polymer ?
#
loop_
_entity_poly.entity_id
_entity_poly.type
_entity_poly.pdbx_seq_one_letter_code
_entity_poly.pdbx_strand_id
1 'polypeptide(L)'
;MLQKISLLSLACVLFTGCMSNEGTSPEEKKFRKVEAAASECAEIVKNQTIELTAEGKDANTRWTTIEYVASDQRTRTVEYRTSSVLDNGEPGKAWQTCMSDKKALVPELKI
;
A
#
# COMPACT_ATOMS: atom_id res chain seq x y z
N MET A 1 -54.24 0.18 -39.23
CA MET A 1 -53.35 -0.50 -38.25
C MET A 1 -51.92 -0.36 -38.75
N LEU A 2 -51.10 0.47 -38.08
CA LEU A 2 -49.70 0.70 -38.46
C LEU A 2 -48.85 -0.53 -38.08
N GLN A 3 -48.30 -1.22 -39.07
CA GLN A 3 -47.23 -2.19 -38.83
C GLN A 3 -45.89 -1.48 -38.70
N LYS A 4 -45.23 -1.78 -37.59
CA LYS A 4 -44.14 -1.05 -36.97
C LYS A 4 -42.83 -1.23 -37.74
N ILE A 5 -42.17 -0.11 -38.01
CA ILE A 5 -40.78 -0.01 -38.45
C ILE A 5 -39.90 -0.56 -37.33
N SER A 6 -39.20 -1.67 -37.58
CA SER A 6 -38.19 -2.20 -36.66
C SER A 6 -36.81 -1.68 -37.09
N LEU A 7 -36.49 -0.47 -36.63
CA LEU A 7 -35.15 0.11 -36.65
C LEU A 7 -34.54 -0.11 -35.27
N LEU A 8 -33.66 -1.09 -35.14
CA LEU A 8 -32.75 -1.21 -33.99
C LEU A 8 -31.38 -1.67 -34.51
N SER A 9 -30.70 -0.72 -35.15
CA SER A 9 -29.27 -0.75 -35.39
C SER A 9 -28.58 -0.66 -34.03
N LEU A 10 -28.18 -1.83 -33.49
CA LEU A 10 -27.40 -1.95 -32.28
C LEU A 10 -25.98 -1.46 -32.59
N ALA A 11 -25.75 -0.15 -32.45
CA ALA A 11 -24.43 0.43 -32.53
C ALA A 11 -23.62 -0.06 -31.33
N CYS A 12 -22.74 -1.05 -31.56
CA CYS A 12 -21.66 -1.37 -30.64
C CYS A 12 -20.74 -0.16 -30.54
N VAL A 13 -20.97 0.67 -29.52
CA VAL A 13 -20.01 1.65 -29.06
C VAL A 13 -18.83 0.85 -28.52
N LEU A 14 -17.86 0.59 -29.41
CA LEU A 14 -16.52 0.21 -29.01
C LEU A 14 -16.00 1.39 -28.20
N PHE A 15 -16.12 1.31 -26.89
CA PHE A 15 -15.27 2.09 -26.00
C PHE A 15 -13.84 1.68 -26.34
N THR A 16 -13.22 2.44 -27.24
CA THR A 16 -11.77 2.61 -27.29
C THR A 16 -11.38 3.23 -25.96
N GLY A 17 -11.36 2.39 -24.92
CA GLY A 17 -10.74 2.73 -23.66
C GLY A 17 -9.33 3.17 -24.00
N CYS A 18 -9.04 4.45 -23.75
CA CYS A 18 -7.71 5.00 -23.79
C CYS A 18 -6.85 4.17 -22.82
N MET A 19 -6.23 3.11 -23.32
CA MET A 19 -5.10 2.49 -22.66
C MET A 19 -3.95 3.47 -22.77
N SER A 20 -3.97 4.51 -21.94
CA SER A 20 -2.77 5.22 -21.54
C SER A 20 -1.97 4.29 -20.61
N ASN A 21 -1.51 3.16 -21.15
CA ASN A 21 -0.47 2.37 -20.51
C ASN A 21 0.86 3.05 -20.84
N GLU A 22 1.05 4.28 -20.36
CA GLU A 22 2.40 4.79 -20.19
C GLU A 22 3.04 3.87 -19.15
N GLY A 23 3.85 2.94 -19.66
CA GLY A 23 4.45 1.88 -18.89
C GLY A 23 5.22 2.47 -17.72
N THR A 24 4.64 2.38 -16.53
CA THR A 24 5.34 2.69 -15.28
C THR A 24 6.63 1.90 -15.28
N SER A 25 7.75 2.60 -15.05
CA SER A 25 9.07 1.96 -15.05
C SER A 25 9.07 0.80 -14.04
N PRO A 26 9.89 -0.24 -14.24
CA PRO A 26 10.01 -1.33 -13.27
C PRO A 26 10.32 -0.84 -11.85
N GLU A 27 11.09 0.24 -11.74
CA GLU A 27 11.40 0.90 -10.48
C GLU A 27 10.18 1.56 -9.83
N GLU A 28 9.35 2.25 -10.60
CA GLU A 28 8.10 2.84 -10.08
C GLU A 28 7.14 1.74 -9.63
N LYS A 29 7.01 0.65 -10.39
CA LYS A 29 6.21 -0.51 -9.99
C LYS A 29 6.71 -1.13 -8.68
N LYS A 30 8.03 -1.26 -8.52
CA LYS A 30 8.65 -1.75 -7.29
C LYS A 30 8.34 -0.82 -6.12
N PHE A 31 8.55 0.48 -6.30
CA PHE A 31 8.24 1.48 -5.27
C PHE A 31 6.78 1.42 -4.84
N ARG A 32 5.83 1.43 -5.79
CA ARG A 32 4.38 1.35 -5.48
C ARG A 32 4.01 0.10 -4.72
N LYS A 33 4.64 -1.04 -5.01
CA LYS A 33 4.42 -2.27 -4.24
C LYS A 33 4.88 -2.11 -2.79
N VAL A 34 6.06 -1.50 -2.57
CA VAL A 34 6.61 -1.26 -1.23
C VAL A 34 5.78 -0.22 -0.48
N GLU A 35 5.40 0.87 -1.13
CA GLU A 35 4.55 1.94 -0.58
C GLU A 35 3.19 1.41 -0.13
N ALA A 36 2.51 0.62 -0.97
CA ALA A 36 1.23 0.02 -0.63
C ALA A 36 1.35 -0.95 0.57
N ALA A 37 2.37 -1.81 0.57
CA ALA A 37 2.61 -2.72 1.68
C ALA A 37 2.96 -1.98 2.98
N ALA A 38 3.74 -0.90 2.90
CA ALA A 38 4.12 -0.07 4.04
C ALA A 38 2.92 0.60 4.70
N SER A 39 2.02 1.18 3.89
CA SER A 39 0.77 1.79 4.38
C SER A 39 -0.14 0.72 5.00
N GLU A 40 -0.31 -0.44 4.33
CA GLU A 40 -1.11 -1.54 4.87
C GLU A 40 -0.54 -2.07 6.20
N CYS A 41 0.78 -2.26 6.29
CA CYS A 41 1.42 -2.71 7.53
C CYS A 41 1.33 -1.66 8.64
N ALA A 42 1.43 -0.36 8.32
CA ALA A 42 1.22 0.71 9.29
C ALA A 42 -0.22 0.71 9.84
N GLU A 43 -1.21 0.44 8.99
CA GLU A 43 -2.61 0.29 9.36
C GLU A 43 -2.88 -0.97 10.19
N ILE A 44 -2.26 -2.11 9.86
CA ILE A 44 -2.34 -3.33 10.67
C ILE A 44 -1.79 -3.09 12.08
N VAL A 45 -0.59 -2.50 12.18
CA VAL A 45 0.03 -2.15 13.47
C VAL A 45 -0.87 -1.19 14.26
N LYS A 46 -1.48 -0.20 13.60
CA LYS A 46 -2.46 0.70 14.23
C LYS A 46 -3.64 -0.08 14.82
N ASN A 47 -4.31 -0.88 14.00
CA ASN A 47 -5.56 -1.53 14.38
C ASN A 47 -5.34 -2.56 15.49
N GLN A 48 -4.29 -3.38 15.37
CA GLN A 48 -3.92 -4.34 16.42
C GLN A 48 -3.52 -3.63 17.72
N THR A 49 -2.86 -2.47 17.64
CA THR A 49 -2.57 -1.70 18.86
C THR A 49 -3.85 -1.17 19.50
N ILE A 50 -4.79 -0.65 18.71
CA ILE A 50 -6.09 -0.17 19.23
C ILE A 50 -6.81 -1.32 19.97
N GLU A 51 -6.89 -2.50 19.37
CA GLU A 51 -7.49 -3.69 20.00
C GLU A 51 -6.82 -4.01 21.34
N LEU A 52 -5.49 -4.10 21.38
CA LEU A 52 -4.75 -4.40 22.60
C LEU A 52 -4.87 -3.32 23.68
N THR A 53 -4.92 -2.04 23.29
CA THR A 53 -5.15 -0.95 24.24
C THR A 53 -6.57 -0.97 24.81
N ALA A 54 -7.56 -1.37 24.01
CA ALA A 54 -8.94 -1.57 24.48
C ALA A 54 -9.04 -2.75 25.47
N GLU A 55 -8.15 -3.73 25.38
CA GLU A 55 -7.97 -4.81 26.38
C GLU A 55 -7.19 -4.37 27.63
N GLY A 56 -6.77 -3.10 27.71
CA GLY A 56 -6.07 -2.55 28.87
C GLY A 56 -4.55 -2.68 28.83
N LYS A 57 -3.96 -3.07 27.69
CA LYS A 57 -2.49 -3.08 27.54
C LYS A 57 -1.98 -1.66 27.30
N ASP A 58 -0.91 -1.29 27.98
CA ASP A 58 -0.23 -0.02 27.72
C ASP A 58 0.54 -0.08 26.40
N ALA A 59 0.42 0.99 25.60
CA ALA A 59 1.07 1.07 24.31
C ALA A 59 1.52 2.50 24.02
N ASN A 60 2.79 2.65 23.68
CA ASN A 60 3.31 3.85 23.03
C ASN A 60 3.40 3.59 21.53
N THR A 61 2.77 4.47 20.73
CA THR A 61 2.79 4.37 19.27
C THR A 61 3.43 5.59 18.65
N ARG A 62 4.15 5.38 17.54
CA ARG A 62 4.68 6.46 16.72
C ARG A 62 4.36 6.18 15.27
N TRP A 63 3.74 7.15 14.61
CA TRP A 63 3.62 7.18 13.15
C TRP A 63 4.66 8.14 12.58
N THR A 64 5.35 7.71 11.54
CA THR A 64 6.36 8.50 10.83
C THR A 64 6.53 7.94 9.42
N THR A 65 7.55 8.41 8.71
CA THR A 65 7.94 7.85 7.43
C THR A 65 9.43 7.49 7.46
N ILE A 66 9.80 6.50 6.66
CA ILE A 66 11.19 6.10 6.44
C ILE A 66 11.56 6.29 4.98
N GLU A 67 12.86 6.45 4.71
CA GLU A 67 13.35 6.67 3.36
C GLU A 67 13.33 5.37 2.54
N TYR A 68 12.91 5.49 1.29
CA TYR A 68 13.12 4.52 0.22
C TYR A 68 14.11 5.15 -0.76
N VAL A 69 15.34 4.65 -0.80
CA VAL A 69 16.39 5.14 -1.69
C VAL A 69 16.42 4.27 -2.94
N ALA A 70 15.95 4.82 -4.05
CA ALA A 70 15.88 4.13 -5.32
C ALA A 70 17.27 3.97 -5.96
N SER A 71 17.36 3.14 -6.99
CA SER A 71 18.64 2.79 -7.62
C SER A 71 19.32 3.99 -8.28
N ASP A 72 18.51 4.94 -8.76
CA ASP A 72 18.95 6.21 -9.33
C ASP A 72 19.13 7.32 -8.29
N GLN A 73 19.28 6.96 -7.01
CA GLN A 73 19.45 7.88 -5.88
C GLN A 73 18.25 8.80 -5.61
N ARG A 74 17.09 8.59 -6.24
CA ARG A 74 15.87 9.29 -5.85
C ARG A 74 15.39 8.78 -4.50
N THR A 75 15.35 9.67 -3.52
CA THR A 75 14.73 9.40 -2.23
C THR A 75 13.22 9.62 -2.31
N ARG A 76 12.48 8.61 -1.89
CA ARG A 76 11.04 8.67 -1.61
C ARG A 76 10.83 8.30 -0.15
N THR A 77 9.61 8.40 0.34
CA THR A 77 9.27 8.00 1.70
C THR A 77 8.11 7.02 1.70
N VAL A 78 8.10 6.11 2.68
CA VAL A 78 6.98 5.21 2.93
C VAL A 78 6.56 5.27 4.39
N GLU A 79 5.31 4.95 4.67
CA GLU A 79 4.79 4.97 6.03
C GLU A 79 5.47 3.94 6.93
N TYR A 80 5.70 4.34 8.18
CA TYR A 80 6.29 3.49 9.20
C TYR A 80 5.57 3.72 10.53
N ARG A 81 5.26 2.62 11.22
CA ARG A 81 4.58 2.70 12.51
C ARG A 81 5.22 1.76 13.52
N THR A 82 5.44 2.28 14.72
CA THR A 82 5.88 1.50 15.88
C THR A 82 4.76 1.39 16.91
N SER A 83 4.80 0.33 17.69
CA SER A 83 3.88 0.07 18.80
C SER A 83 4.58 -0.77 19.86
N SER A 84 4.82 -0.22 21.05
CA SER A 84 5.57 -0.91 22.10
C SER A 84 4.98 -2.27 22.50
N VAL A 85 3.65 -2.42 22.41
CA VAL A 85 2.94 -3.66 22.77
C VAL A 85 3.03 -4.73 21.67
N LEU A 86 3.33 -4.36 20.43
CA LEU A 86 3.51 -5.29 19.30
C LEU A 86 4.99 -5.52 18.97
N ASP A 87 5.85 -4.57 19.30
CA ASP A 87 7.26 -4.53 18.93
C ASP A 87 8.16 -5.37 19.85
N ASN A 88 7.64 -5.87 20.98
CA ASN A 88 8.35 -6.78 21.89
C ASN A 88 9.76 -6.31 22.30
N GLY A 89 9.95 -5.00 22.46
CA GLY A 89 11.24 -4.40 22.83
C GLY A 89 12.13 -3.99 21.66
N GLU A 90 11.77 -4.32 20.41
CA GLU A 90 12.47 -3.91 19.19
C GLU A 90 11.59 -2.93 18.37
N PRO A 91 11.77 -1.60 18.49
CA PRO A 91 10.89 -0.63 17.83
C PRO A 91 10.68 -0.87 16.33
N GLY A 92 9.41 -0.98 15.93
CA GLY A 92 8.93 -1.28 14.58
C GLY A 92 9.13 -2.71 14.09
N LYS A 93 9.50 -3.65 14.96
CA LYS A 93 9.57 -5.07 14.63
C LYS A 93 8.25 -5.62 14.08
N ALA A 94 7.11 -5.17 14.59
CA ALA A 94 5.81 -5.61 14.08
C ALA A 94 5.59 -5.19 12.62
N TRP A 95 5.92 -3.93 12.30
CA TRP A 95 5.84 -3.40 10.93
C TRP A 95 6.83 -4.12 10.00
N GLN A 96 8.08 -4.31 10.43
CA GLN A 96 9.10 -5.02 9.65
C GLN A 96 8.71 -6.46 9.35
N THR A 97 8.11 -7.14 10.33
CA THR A 97 7.59 -8.51 10.16
C THR A 97 6.48 -8.55 9.12
N CYS A 98 5.50 -7.66 9.22
CA CYS A 98 4.44 -7.54 8.20
C CYS A 98 5.00 -7.25 6.80
N MET A 99 5.99 -6.35 6.69
CA MET A 99 6.65 -6.03 5.42
C MET A 99 7.42 -7.23 4.86
N SER A 100 8.07 -8.02 5.71
CA SER A 100 8.75 -9.25 5.34
C SER A 100 7.77 -10.29 4.79
N ASP A 101 6.66 -10.52 5.49
CA ASP A 101 5.61 -11.47 5.08
C ASP A 101 5.00 -11.11 3.72
N LYS A 102 4.86 -9.81 3.44
CA LYS A 102 4.41 -9.28 2.15
C LYS A 102 5.50 -9.25 1.07
N LYS A 103 6.72 -9.70 1.38
CA LYS A 103 7.89 -9.64 0.49
C LYS A 103 8.14 -8.22 -0.01
N ALA A 104 8.01 -7.26 0.89
CA ALA A 104 8.17 -5.81 0.67
C ALA A 104 9.26 -5.20 1.56
N LEU A 105 9.82 -5.96 2.50
CA LEU A 105 11.03 -5.56 3.24
C LEU A 105 12.24 -5.69 2.30
N VAL A 106 12.70 -4.57 1.76
CA VAL A 106 13.73 -4.50 0.73
C VAL A 106 14.90 -3.60 1.14
N PRO A 107 16.12 -3.78 0.58
CA PRO A 107 17.30 -2.99 0.95
C PRO A 107 17.22 -1.49 0.67
N GLU A 108 16.28 -1.07 -0.18
CA GLU A 108 16.02 0.35 -0.46
C GLU A 108 15.44 1.10 0.75
N LEU A 109 14.83 0.39 1.70
CA LEU A 109 14.29 0.97 2.94
C LEU A 109 15.41 1.29 3.93
N LYS A 110 15.42 2.51 4.47
CA LYS A 110 16.34 2.96 5.54
C LYS A 110 15.62 2.94 6.88
N ILE A 111 15.78 1.84 7.60
CA ILE A 111 15.13 1.53 8.89
C ILE A 111 16.15 1.66 10.01
#